data_AF-A0A353QWF1-F1
#
_entry.id   AF-A0A353QWF1-F1
#
_cell.length_a   1.000
_cell.length_b   1.000
_cell.length_c   1.000
_cell.angle_alpha   90.00
_cell.angle_beta   90.00
_cell.angle_gamma   90.00
#
_symmetry.space_group_name_H-M   'P 1'
#
loop_
_entity.id
_entity.type
_entity.pdbx_description
1 polymer ?
#
loop_
_entity_poly.entity_id
_entity_poly.type
_entity_poly.pdbx_seq_one_letter_code
_entity_poly.pdbx_strand_id
1 'polypeptide(L)'
;MQTSDPSNKIFAKTVNDYTELIKTVARIEYSRLSLSTHIIDYSELVNIGATSVYVVLSSHPAAKHTDAYLSTAIKWAIRNEFRRRYKWYSCKYLSKEFDDDDEENEELNENNIREAIYETIFSIEELAEADNPVQIEDTAFTPDQRIEFLEMSKAIREAMKGLPPREKMVLEMRFYKNKKVKEIATELNVTSSRITRIIQTGLDRIKLKLKNDELL
;
A
#
# COMPACT_ATOMS: atom_id res chain seq x y z
N MET A 1 -45.61 0.60 58.46
CA MET A 1 -45.80 -0.31 57.31
C MET A 1 -45.14 0.35 56.11
N GLN A 2 -44.45 -0.44 55.28
CA GLN A 2 -43.53 -0.08 54.18
C GLN A 2 -42.07 0.11 54.61
N THR A 3 -41.42 -1.03 54.78
CA THR A 3 -39.97 -1.22 54.66
C THR A 3 -39.58 -1.08 53.19
N SER A 4 -38.68 -0.16 52.87
CA SER A 4 -38.03 -0.07 51.56
C SER A 4 -36.88 -1.08 51.50
N ASP A 5 -37.02 -2.09 50.64
CA ASP A 5 -35.96 -3.07 50.33
C ASP A 5 -34.76 -2.38 49.66
N PRO A 6 -33.53 -2.51 50.19
CA PRO A 6 -32.32 -1.94 49.58
C PRO A 6 -31.60 -3.01 48.74
N SER A 7 -32.30 -3.70 47.85
CA SER A 7 -31.72 -4.83 47.09
C SER A 7 -32.09 -4.80 45.61
N ASN A 8 -31.56 -3.84 44.86
CA ASN A 8 -31.26 -4.07 43.44
C ASN A 8 -30.29 -3.02 42.88
N LYS A 9 -29.05 -3.00 43.38
CA LYS A 9 -27.95 -2.46 42.56
C LYS A 9 -27.57 -3.55 41.57
N ILE A 10 -28.07 -3.44 40.34
CA ILE A 10 -27.56 -4.22 39.21
C ILE A 10 -26.10 -3.81 39.06
N PHE A 11 -25.17 -4.63 39.56
CA PHE A 11 -23.75 -4.41 39.34
C PHE A 11 -23.53 -4.44 37.82
N ALA A 12 -23.22 -3.27 37.23
CA ALA A 12 -22.88 -3.20 35.82
C ALA A 12 -21.61 -4.03 35.63
N LYS A 13 -21.73 -5.11 34.86
CA LYS A 13 -20.58 -5.97 34.57
C LYS A 13 -19.48 -5.15 33.93
N THR A 14 -18.27 -5.26 34.45
CA THR A 14 -17.10 -4.52 33.98
C THR A 14 -16.25 -5.43 33.11
N VAL A 15 -15.33 -4.87 32.32
CA VAL A 15 -14.37 -5.63 31.50
C VAL A 15 -13.63 -6.70 32.32
N ASN A 16 -13.36 -6.42 33.60
CA ASN A 16 -12.71 -7.34 34.54
C ASN A 16 -13.48 -8.66 34.73
N ASP A 17 -14.81 -8.66 34.59
CA ASP A 17 -15.63 -9.87 34.73
C ASP A 17 -15.43 -10.83 33.55
N TYR A 18 -14.89 -10.33 32.44
CA TYR A 18 -14.69 -11.08 31.19
C TYR A 18 -13.21 -11.38 30.90
N THR A 19 -12.30 -11.15 31.86
CA THR A 19 -10.86 -11.35 31.64
C THR A 19 -10.51 -12.78 31.23
N GLU A 20 -11.15 -13.77 31.85
CA GLU A 20 -10.90 -15.17 31.52
C GLU A 20 -11.44 -15.54 30.13
N LEU A 21 -12.58 -14.96 29.73
CA LEU A 21 -13.11 -15.13 28.39
C LEU A 21 -12.17 -14.51 27.34
N ILE A 22 -11.71 -13.28 27.59
CA ILE A 22 -10.75 -12.56 26.73
C ILE A 22 -9.47 -13.37 26.57
N LYS A 23 -8.86 -13.83 27.67
CA LYS A 23 -7.63 -14.64 27.64
C LYS A 23 -7.82 -15.95 26.88
N THR A 24 -8.99 -16.58 27.01
CA THR A 24 -9.30 -17.84 26.32
C THR A 24 -9.38 -17.63 24.80
N VAL A 25 -10.15 -16.62 24.35
CA VAL A 25 -10.26 -16.30 22.93
C VAL A 25 -8.90 -15.85 22.36
N ALA A 26 -8.18 -15.00 23.10
CA ALA A 26 -6.84 -14.56 22.71
C ALA A 26 -5.88 -15.74 22.57
N ARG A 27 -5.89 -16.72 23.48
CA ARG A 27 -5.03 -17.90 23.41
C ARG A 27 -5.34 -18.76 22.18
N ILE A 28 -6.64 -18.94 21.87
CA ILE A 28 -7.06 -19.70 20.68
C ILE A 28 -6.56 -19.01 19.42
N GLU A 29 -6.79 -17.70 19.27
CA GLU A 29 -6.33 -16.99 18.08
C GLU A 29 -4.79 -16.91 18.03
N TYR A 30 -4.11 -16.74 19.16
CA TYR A 30 -2.64 -16.79 19.23
C TYR A 30 -2.08 -18.13 18.74
N SER A 31 -2.67 -19.25 19.15
CA SER A 31 -2.24 -20.59 18.71
C SER A 31 -2.42 -20.84 17.21
N ARG A 32 -3.36 -20.13 16.56
CA ARG A 32 -3.57 -20.22 15.10
C ARG A 32 -2.52 -19.48 14.29
N LEU A 33 -1.76 -18.59 14.91
CA LEU A 33 -0.72 -17.77 14.30
C LEU A 33 0.66 -18.45 14.31
N SER A 34 0.71 -19.78 14.18
CA SER A 34 1.92 -20.60 14.31
C SER A 34 3.13 -20.17 13.46
N LEU A 35 2.95 -19.31 12.46
CA LEU A 35 4.02 -18.82 11.57
C LEU A 35 4.59 -17.44 12.00
N SER A 36 3.94 -16.76 12.93
CA SER A 36 4.22 -15.36 13.32
C SER A 36 4.20 -15.15 14.84
N THR A 37 4.41 -16.22 15.60
CA THR A 37 4.41 -16.21 17.07
C THR A 37 5.40 -15.22 17.69
N HIS A 38 6.47 -14.90 16.96
CA HIS A 38 7.49 -13.93 17.39
C HIS A 38 7.20 -12.48 16.94
N ILE A 39 6.23 -12.27 16.06
CA ILE A 39 5.88 -10.94 15.53
C ILE A 39 4.86 -10.24 16.42
N ILE A 40 3.96 -11.01 17.06
CA ILE A 40 2.84 -10.47 17.84
C ILE A 40 2.94 -10.96 19.27
N ASP A 41 2.80 -10.04 20.22
CA ASP A 41 2.76 -10.36 21.64
C ASP A 41 1.37 -10.83 22.07
N TYR A 42 1.33 -11.87 22.91
CA TYR A 42 0.08 -12.35 23.50
C TYR A 42 -0.69 -11.25 24.27
N SER A 43 0.03 -10.34 24.93
CA SER A 43 -0.56 -9.20 25.63
C SER A 43 -1.32 -8.25 24.70
N GLU A 44 -0.91 -8.11 23.44
CA GLU A 44 -1.60 -7.28 22.46
C GLU A 44 -3.00 -7.83 22.15
N LEU A 45 -3.13 -9.15 21.97
CA LEU A 45 -4.41 -9.80 21.73
C LEU A 45 -5.36 -9.62 22.92
N VAL A 46 -4.84 -9.74 24.14
CA VAL A 46 -5.61 -9.51 25.37
C VAL A 46 -6.10 -8.06 25.43
N ASN A 47 -5.25 -7.09 25.09
CA ASN A 47 -5.60 -5.67 25.07
C ASN A 47 -6.64 -5.32 24.00
N ILE A 48 -6.53 -5.90 22.80
CA ILE A 48 -7.53 -5.74 21.73
C ILE A 48 -8.88 -6.31 22.19
N GLY A 49 -8.86 -7.50 22.80
CA GLY A 49 -10.07 -8.11 23.35
C GLY A 49 -10.70 -7.28 24.46
N ALA A 50 -9.90 -6.75 25.40
CA ALA A 50 -10.37 -5.86 26.46
C ALA A 50 -11.00 -4.58 25.90
N THR A 51 -10.38 -3.98 24.88
CA THR A 51 -10.91 -2.78 24.19
C THR A 51 -12.23 -3.09 23.49
N SER A 52 -12.33 -4.24 22.82
CA SER A 52 -13.58 -4.68 22.18
C SER A 52 -14.72 -4.84 23.19
N VAL A 53 -14.48 -5.53 24.31
CA VAL A 53 -15.46 -5.70 25.39
C VAL A 53 -15.84 -4.34 25.98
N TYR A 54 -14.87 -3.46 26.23
CA TYR A 54 -15.13 -2.11 26.72
C TYR A 54 -16.06 -1.31 25.78
N VAL A 55 -15.79 -1.34 24.48
CA VAL A 55 -16.60 -0.64 23.46
C VAL A 55 -18.02 -1.20 23.42
N VAL A 56 -18.18 -2.52 23.46
CA VAL A 56 -19.50 -3.18 23.48
C VAL A 56 -20.30 -2.80 24.72
N LEU A 57 -19.69 -2.85 25.90
CA LEU A 57 -20.31 -2.50 27.18
C LEU A 57 -20.67 -1.00 27.25
N SER A 58 -19.81 -0.13 26.72
CA SER A 58 -20.03 1.32 26.70
C SER A 58 -21.11 1.73 25.71
N SER A 59 -21.23 1.04 24.57
CA SER A 59 -22.22 1.35 23.54
C SER A 59 -23.62 0.86 23.91
N HIS A 60 -23.72 -0.24 24.65
CA HIS A 60 -25.00 -0.86 25.04
C HIS A 60 -25.02 -1.28 26.52
N PRO A 61 -25.12 -0.32 27.46
CA PRO A 61 -25.00 -0.59 28.91
C PRO A 61 -26.19 -1.33 29.52
N ALA A 62 -27.38 -1.27 28.89
CA ALA A 62 -28.60 -1.92 29.38
C ALA A 62 -28.82 -3.34 28.82
N ALA A 63 -27.97 -3.78 27.88
CA ALA A 63 -28.12 -5.08 27.23
C ALA A 63 -27.44 -6.19 28.05
N LYS A 64 -28.14 -7.31 28.25
CA LYS A 64 -27.52 -8.54 28.76
C LYS A 64 -26.72 -9.17 27.63
N HIS A 65 -25.40 -8.96 27.65
CA HIS A 65 -24.50 -9.58 26.68
C HIS A 65 -24.22 -11.03 27.08
N THR A 66 -24.49 -11.96 26.16
CA THR A 66 -24.13 -13.38 26.30
C THR A 66 -22.64 -13.56 26.02
N ASP A 67 -21.99 -14.46 26.76
CA ASP A 67 -20.57 -14.78 26.58
C ASP A 67 -20.24 -15.21 25.13
N ALA A 68 -21.17 -15.87 24.43
CA ALA A 68 -21.06 -16.23 23.02
C ALA A 68 -21.01 -15.02 22.07
N TYR A 69 -21.73 -13.95 22.39
CA TYR A 69 -21.70 -12.71 21.60
C TYR A 69 -20.37 -11.99 21.81
N LEU A 70 -19.94 -11.86 23.08
CA LEU A 70 -18.67 -11.23 23.43
C LEU A 70 -17.47 -12.00 22.87
N SER A 71 -17.48 -13.33 22.92
CA SER A 71 -16.41 -14.15 22.33
C SER A 71 -16.30 -13.94 20.82
N THR A 72 -17.44 -13.83 20.13
CA THR A 72 -17.48 -13.48 18.71
C THR A 72 -16.94 -12.08 18.49
N ALA A 73 -17.39 -11.08 19.24
CA ALA A 73 -16.91 -9.69 19.12
C ALA A 73 -15.40 -9.57 19.32
N ILE A 74 -14.86 -10.20 20.38
CA ILE A 74 -13.42 -10.24 20.67
C ILE A 74 -12.66 -10.87 19.50
N LYS A 75 -13.13 -12.03 19.02
CA LYS A 75 -12.52 -12.74 17.89
C LYS A 75 -12.50 -11.88 16.62
N TRP A 76 -13.61 -11.21 16.30
CA TRP A 76 -13.69 -10.31 15.15
C TRP A 76 -12.77 -9.11 15.31
N ALA A 77 -12.69 -8.52 16.50
CA ALA A 77 -11.81 -7.39 16.79
C ALA A 77 -10.34 -7.76 16.56
N ILE A 78 -9.88 -8.88 17.12
CA ILE A 78 -8.50 -9.39 16.93
C ILE A 78 -8.18 -9.59 15.45
N ARG A 79 -9.06 -10.26 14.71
CA ARG A 79 -8.86 -10.53 13.28
C ARG A 79 -8.89 -9.28 12.42
N ASN A 80 -9.80 -8.35 12.72
CA ASN A 80 -9.87 -7.08 12.00
C ASN A 80 -8.62 -6.24 12.23
N GLU A 81 -8.07 -6.25 13.45
CA GLU A 81 -6.83 -5.54 13.74
C GLU A 81 -5.65 -6.11 12.95
N PHE A 82 -5.53 -7.43 12.88
CA PHE A 82 -4.46 -8.06 12.11
C PHE A 82 -4.58 -7.82 10.62
N ARG A 83 -5.80 -7.85 10.06
CA ARG A 83 -6.03 -7.52 8.65
C ARG A 83 -5.59 -6.09 8.32
N ARG A 84 -5.78 -5.13 9.25
CA ARG A 84 -5.41 -3.73 9.04
C ARG A 84 -3.93 -3.46 9.25
N ARG A 85 -3.31 -4.09 10.26
CA ARG A 85 -1.92 -3.80 10.66
C ARG A 85 -0.89 -4.62 9.89
N TYR A 86 -1.22 -5.86 9.53
CA TYR A 86 -0.23 -6.82 9.05
C TYR A 86 -0.55 -7.27 7.63
N LYS A 87 0.25 -6.79 6.67
CA LYS A 87 0.15 -7.16 5.26
C LYS A 87 0.27 -8.68 5.06
N TRP A 88 1.20 -9.33 5.78
CA TRP A 88 1.37 -10.79 5.76
C TRP A 88 0.11 -11.55 6.20
N TYR A 89 -0.68 -11.01 7.12
CA TYR A 89 -1.93 -11.64 7.57
C TYR A 89 -2.98 -11.61 6.45
N SER A 90 -3.09 -10.48 5.73
CA SER A 90 -3.95 -10.38 4.56
C SER A 90 -3.47 -11.31 3.44
N CYS A 91 -2.17 -11.38 3.16
CA CYS A 91 -1.61 -12.31 2.17
C CYS A 91 -1.91 -13.78 2.50
N LYS A 92 -1.91 -14.18 3.78
CA LYS A 92 -2.16 -15.57 4.19
C LYS A 92 -3.63 -15.97 4.19
N TYR A 93 -4.52 -15.08 4.62
CA TYR A 93 -5.94 -15.41 4.85
C TYR A 93 -6.88 -14.90 3.76
N LEU A 94 -6.47 -13.92 2.96
CA LEU A 94 -7.26 -13.46 1.82
C LEU A 94 -7.00 -14.32 0.57
N SER A 95 -5.76 -14.76 0.34
CA SER A 95 -5.43 -15.68 -0.76
C SER A 95 -6.19 -17.02 -0.68
N LYS A 96 -6.43 -17.51 0.54
CA LYS A 96 -7.13 -18.77 0.79
C LYS A 96 -8.65 -18.71 0.57
N GLU A 97 -9.23 -17.52 0.37
CA GLU A 97 -10.67 -17.37 0.07
C GLU A 97 -10.96 -17.33 -1.44
N PHE A 98 -9.95 -17.23 -2.32
CA PHE A 98 -10.14 -16.99 -3.75
C PHE A 98 -9.56 -18.04 -4.71
N ASP A 99 -8.62 -18.89 -4.28
CA ASP A 99 -7.90 -19.78 -5.20
C ASP A 99 -7.83 -21.23 -4.66
N ASP A 100 -8.64 -22.12 -5.21
CA ASP A 100 -8.71 -23.56 -4.85
C ASP A 100 -8.11 -24.50 -5.93
N ASP A 101 -7.55 -24.00 -7.05
CA ASP A 101 -7.35 -24.84 -8.26
C ASP A 101 -5.94 -24.90 -8.92
N ASP A 102 -4.86 -24.25 -8.43
CA ASP A 102 -3.55 -24.31 -9.11
C ASP A 102 -2.34 -24.48 -8.17
N GLU A 103 -1.62 -25.61 -8.27
CA GLU A 103 -0.40 -25.92 -7.49
C GLU A 103 0.77 -24.93 -7.73
N GLU A 104 0.91 -24.34 -8.93
CA GLU A 104 1.93 -23.31 -9.21
C GLU A 104 1.67 -21.98 -8.48
N ASN A 105 0.42 -21.71 -8.09
CA ASN A 105 0.05 -20.48 -7.36
C ASN A 105 0.34 -20.58 -5.85
N GLU A 106 0.46 -21.78 -5.28
CA GLU A 106 0.77 -21.96 -3.85
C GLU A 106 2.21 -21.50 -3.50
N GLU A 107 3.19 -21.81 -4.35
CA GLU A 107 4.59 -21.43 -4.12
C GLU A 107 4.80 -19.91 -4.23
N LEU A 108 4.11 -19.26 -5.18
CA LEU A 108 4.08 -17.80 -5.31
C LEU A 108 3.41 -17.14 -4.09
N ASN A 109 2.32 -17.73 -3.57
CA ASN A 109 1.67 -17.24 -2.37
C ASN A 109 2.55 -17.38 -1.12
N GLU A 110 3.28 -18.49 -0.98
CA GLU A 110 4.22 -18.67 0.12
C GLU A 110 5.38 -17.67 0.05
N ASN A 111 5.92 -17.42 -1.14
CA ASN A 111 6.96 -16.41 -1.35
C ASN A 111 6.47 -14.99 -1.01
N ASN A 112 5.24 -14.64 -1.42
CA ASN A 112 4.62 -13.35 -1.09
C ASN A 112 4.39 -13.19 0.43
N ILE A 113 4.00 -14.26 1.13
CA ILE A 113 3.85 -14.25 2.59
C ILE A 113 5.22 -14.07 3.26
N ARG A 114 6.25 -14.79 2.79
CA ARG A 114 7.62 -14.66 3.31
C ARG A 114 8.15 -13.24 3.10
N GLU A 115 7.99 -12.68 1.92
CA GLU A 115 8.38 -11.29 1.61
C GLU A 115 7.69 -10.29 2.55
N ALA A 116 6.38 -10.38 2.73
CA ALA A 116 5.64 -9.50 3.63
C ALA A 116 6.05 -9.66 5.11
N ILE A 117 6.45 -10.87 5.52
CA ILE A 117 7.01 -11.12 6.86
C ILE A 117 8.39 -10.47 6.98
N TYR A 118 9.25 -10.61 5.98
CA TYR A 118 10.57 -9.98 5.97
C TYR A 118 10.49 -8.46 5.99
N GLU A 119 9.57 -7.84 5.25
CA GLU A 119 9.27 -6.40 5.34
C GLU A 119 8.87 -5.98 6.77
N THR A 120 8.23 -6.86 7.54
CA THR A 120 7.72 -6.55 8.89
C THR A 120 8.80 -6.74 9.96
N ILE A 121 9.66 -7.76 9.81
CA ILE A 121 10.64 -8.14 10.83
C ILE A 121 11.95 -7.36 10.67
N PHE A 122 12.43 -7.16 9.45
CA PHE A 122 13.74 -6.56 9.26
C PHE A 122 13.71 -5.07 9.59
N SER A 123 14.52 -4.69 10.57
CA SER A 123 14.83 -3.30 10.83
C SER A 123 15.90 -2.80 9.85
N ILE A 124 15.85 -1.51 9.51
CA ILE A 124 16.89 -0.88 8.67
C ILE A 124 18.27 -0.99 9.34
N GLU A 125 18.33 -0.94 10.68
CA GLU A 125 19.57 -1.09 11.45
C GLU A 125 20.17 -2.49 11.29
N GLU A 126 19.36 -3.54 11.42
CA GLU A 126 19.82 -4.93 11.24
C GLU A 126 20.30 -5.19 9.80
N LEU A 127 19.65 -4.58 8.81
CA LEU A 127 20.10 -4.64 7.41
C LEU A 127 21.41 -3.87 7.16
N ALA A 128 21.72 -2.87 7.99
CA ALA A 128 22.96 -2.09 7.91
C ALA A 128 24.12 -2.77 8.65
N GLU A 129 23.84 -3.51 9.72
CA GLU A 129 24.84 -4.26 10.51
C GLU A 129 25.21 -5.63 9.92
N ALA A 130 24.46 -6.13 8.93
CA ALA A 130 24.74 -7.40 8.28
C ALA A 130 26.09 -7.41 7.55
N ASP A 131 26.74 -8.58 7.47
CA ASP A 131 28.05 -8.76 6.80
C ASP A 131 28.05 -8.27 5.34
N ASN A 132 26.90 -8.32 4.68
CA ASN A 132 26.67 -7.71 3.38
C ASN A 132 25.46 -6.77 3.46
N PRO A 133 25.67 -5.48 3.81
CA PRO A 133 24.58 -4.57 4.07
C PRO A 133 23.83 -4.22 2.79
N VAL A 134 22.50 -4.10 2.89
CA VAL A 134 21.67 -3.69 1.76
C VAL A 134 21.91 -2.21 1.48
N GLN A 135 22.46 -1.89 0.31
CA GLN A 135 22.64 -0.51 -0.13
C GLN A 135 21.32 0.02 -0.69
N ILE A 136 20.74 1.00 -0.01
CA ILE A 136 19.55 1.72 -0.49
C ILE A 136 20.03 2.95 -1.25
N GLU A 137 19.87 2.93 -2.57
CA GLU A 137 20.22 4.07 -3.42
C GLU A 137 19.14 5.16 -3.36
N ASP A 138 19.57 6.43 -3.30
CA ASP A 138 18.66 7.55 -3.47
C ASP A 138 18.24 7.65 -4.95
N THR A 139 16.93 7.78 -5.18
CA THR A 139 16.36 7.94 -6.53
C THR A 139 16.45 9.37 -7.04
N ALA A 140 16.87 10.33 -6.19
CA ALA A 140 17.06 11.71 -6.57
C ALA A 140 18.28 11.87 -7.49
N PHE A 141 18.15 12.75 -8.49
CA PHE A 141 19.27 13.12 -9.35
C PHE A 141 20.44 13.69 -8.53
N THR A 142 21.66 13.28 -8.86
CA THR A 142 22.88 13.90 -8.32
C THR A 142 23.01 15.35 -8.84
N PRO A 143 23.82 16.21 -8.19
CA PRO A 143 24.07 17.56 -8.68
C PRO A 143 24.54 17.59 -10.14
N ASP A 144 25.43 16.66 -10.52
CA ASP A 144 25.96 16.55 -11.88
C ASP A 144 24.86 16.16 -12.88
N GLN A 145 24.04 15.15 -12.55
CA GLN A 145 22.89 14.75 -13.37
C GLN A 145 21.86 15.88 -13.52
N ARG A 146 21.66 16.70 -12.48
CA ARG A 146 20.79 17.88 -12.56
C ARG A 146 21.34 18.91 -13.54
N ILE A 147 22.65 19.17 -13.53
CA ILE A 147 23.29 20.11 -14.46
C ILE A 147 23.17 19.59 -15.89
N GLU A 148 23.51 18.31 -16.12
CA GLU A 148 23.38 17.66 -17.43
C GLU A 148 21.95 17.75 -17.97
N PHE A 149 20.96 17.46 -17.13
CA PHE A 149 19.55 17.58 -17.50
C PHE A 149 19.16 19.01 -17.88
N LEU A 150 19.65 20.02 -17.16
CA LEU A 150 19.40 21.43 -17.46
C LEU A 150 20.04 21.87 -18.77
N GLU A 151 21.27 21.44 -19.04
CA GLU A 151 21.98 21.70 -20.30
C GLU A 151 21.25 21.06 -21.48
N MET A 152 20.87 19.79 -21.35
CA MET A 152 20.09 19.09 -22.36
C MET A 152 18.73 19.77 -22.60
N SER A 153 18.04 20.19 -21.54
CA SER A 153 16.77 20.93 -21.64
C SER A 153 16.93 22.25 -22.39
N LYS A 154 18.02 22.99 -22.13
CA LYS A 154 18.35 24.24 -22.82
C LYS A 154 18.61 23.99 -24.30
N ALA A 155 19.43 22.99 -24.63
CA ALA A 155 19.76 22.65 -26.00
C ALA A 155 18.53 22.18 -26.79
N ILE A 156 17.66 21.35 -26.21
CA ILE A 156 16.39 20.95 -26.84
C ILE A 156 15.52 22.18 -27.11
N ARG A 157 15.44 23.13 -26.18
CA ARG A 157 14.68 24.38 -26.37
C ARG A 157 15.23 25.23 -27.51
N GLU A 158 16.55 25.31 -27.65
CA GLU A 158 17.21 26.00 -28.75
C GLU A 158 17.04 25.26 -30.08
N ALA A 159 17.05 23.93 -30.08
CA ALA A 159 16.73 23.12 -31.24
C ALA A 159 15.28 23.35 -31.70
N MET A 160 14.34 23.38 -30.75
CA MET A 160 12.92 23.65 -30.97
C MET A 160 12.63 25.01 -31.63
N LYS A 161 13.49 26.02 -31.43
CA LYS A 161 13.35 27.32 -32.11
C LYS A 161 13.64 27.25 -33.61
N GLY A 162 14.45 26.28 -34.06
CA GLY A 162 14.82 26.10 -35.46
C GLY A 162 13.81 25.30 -36.29
N LEU A 163 12.78 24.72 -35.67
CA LEU A 163 11.78 23.95 -36.40
C LEU A 163 10.76 24.85 -37.11
N PRO A 164 10.22 24.41 -38.27
CA PRO A 164 9.07 25.03 -38.88
C PRO A 164 7.87 25.11 -37.91
N PRO A 165 7.02 26.13 -38.05
CA PRO A 165 5.86 26.33 -37.17
C PRO A 165 4.94 25.11 -37.07
N ARG A 166 4.73 24.41 -38.19
CA ARG A 166 3.87 23.20 -38.25
C ARG A 166 4.45 22.01 -37.49
N GLU A 167 5.76 21.76 -37.60
CA GLU A 167 6.42 20.66 -36.90
C GLU A 167 6.46 20.93 -35.39
N LYS A 168 6.81 22.17 -35.01
CA LYS A 168 6.83 22.61 -33.62
C LYS A 168 5.46 22.44 -32.94
N MET A 169 4.39 22.88 -33.61
CA MET A 169 3.03 22.77 -33.09
C MET A 169 2.60 21.31 -32.86
N VAL A 170 2.92 20.40 -33.80
CA VAL A 170 2.60 18.97 -33.67
C VAL A 170 3.40 18.33 -32.54
N LEU A 171 4.68 18.65 -32.39
CA LEU A 171 5.52 18.15 -31.30
C LEU A 171 5.03 18.66 -29.93
N GLU A 172 4.66 19.94 -29.82
CA GLU A 172 4.10 20.50 -28.59
C GLU A 172 2.79 19.81 -28.21
N MET A 173 1.89 19.59 -29.17
CA MET A 173 0.65 18.86 -28.91
C MET A 173 0.92 17.42 -28.44
N ARG A 174 1.90 16.74 -29.03
CA ARG A 174 2.23 15.36 -28.67
C ARG A 174 2.92 15.24 -27.32
N PHE A 175 3.97 16.00 -27.07
CA PHE A 175 4.87 15.80 -25.93
C PHE A 175 4.58 16.72 -24.76
N TYR A 176 4.08 17.94 -25.00
CA TYR A 176 3.77 18.89 -23.92
C TYR A 176 2.30 18.78 -23.48
N LYS A 177 1.37 18.70 -24.45
CA LYS A 177 -0.09 18.57 -24.16
C LYS A 177 -0.54 17.11 -24.03
N ASN A 178 0.37 16.16 -24.16
CA ASN A 178 0.13 14.72 -24.05
C ASN A 178 -1.05 14.19 -24.92
N LYS A 179 -1.30 14.82 -26.08
CA LYS A 179 -2.38 14.41 -26.99
C LYS A 179 -2.01 13.16 -27.79
N LYS A 180 -2.99 12.29 -28.04
CA LYS A 180 -2.78 11.10 -28.89
C LYS A 180 -2.66 11.50 -30.36
N VAL A 181 -1.93 10.73 -31.16
CA VAL A 181 -1.76 10.98 -32.61
C VAL A 181 -3.09 11.12 -33.34
N LYS A 182 -4.09 10.31 -32.97
CA LYS A 182 -5.44 10.34 -33.54
C LYS A 182 -6.16 11.67 -33.26
N GLU A 183 -6.02 12.20 -32.04
CA GLU A 183 -6.63 13.46 -31.62
C GLU A 183 -5.99 14.66 -32.34
N ILE A 184 -4.66 14.65 -32.47
CA ILE A 184 -3.92 15.67 -33.23
C ILE A 184 -4.32 15.64 -34.71
N ALA A 185 -4.49 14.45 -35.27
CA ALA A 185 -4.91 14.24 -36.65
C ALA A 185 -6.31 14.85 -36.91
N THR A 186 -7.25 14.61 -36.01
CA THR A 186 -8.60 15.21 -36.10
C THR A 186 -8.59 16.73 -35.97
N GLU A 187 -7.80 17.28 -35.04
CA GLU A 187 -7.74 18.73 -34.79
C GLU A 187 -7.11 19.50 -35.95
N LEU A 188 -6.11 18.92 -36.60
CA LEU A 188 -5.43 19.53 -37.75
C LEU A 188 -6.06 19.17 -39.11
N ASN A 189 -7.13 18.37 -39.14
CA ASN A 189 -7.75 17.84 -40.36
C ASN A 189 -6.74 17.14 -41.29
N VAL A 190 -5.89 16.28 -40.73
CA VAL A 190 -4.88 15.51 -41.49
C VAL A 190 -4.92 14.04 -41.07
N THR A 191 -4.41 13.13 -41.90
CA THR A 191 -4.34 11.70 -41.55
C THR A 191 -3.33 11.42 -40.44
N SER A 192 -3.59 10.39 -39.62
CA SER A 192 -2.68 9.98 -38.54
C SER A 192 -1.28 9.61 -39.05
N SER A 193 -1.19 8.96 -40.22
CA SER A 193 0.10 8.66 -40.87
C SER A 193 0.92 9.93 -41.14
N ARG A 194 0.26 11.00 -41.60
CA ARG A 194 0.93 12.27 -41.85
C ARG A 194 1.44 12.92 -40.56
N ILE A 195 0.69 12.84 -39.46
CA ILE A 195 1.13 13.32 -38.15
C ILE A 195 2.36 12.54 -37.66
N THR A 196 2.36 11.21 -37.76
CA THR A 196 3.53 10.40 -37.39
C THR A 196 4.77 10.80 -38.19
N ARG A 197 4.62 11.03 -39.51
CA ARG A 197 5.72 11.48 -40.37
C ARG A 197 6.23 12.86 -39.99
N ILE A 198 5.35 13.78 -39.61
CA ILE A 198 5.71 15.12 -39.13
C ILE A 198 6.49 15.02 -37.80
N ILE A 199 6.05 14.16 -36.88
CA ILE A 199 6.75 13.92 -35.61
C ILE A 199 8.15 13.37 -35.88
N GLN A 200 8.28 12.34 -36.72
CA GLN A 200 9.57 11.76 -37.07
C GLN A 200 10.52 12.80 -37.68
N THR A 201 10.05 13.55 -38.69
CA THR A 201 10.86 14.59 -39.34
C THR A 201 11.29 15.67 -38.35
N GLY A 202 10.41 16.08 -37.45
CA GLY A 202 10.73 17.06 -36.41
C GLY A 202 11.75 16.53 -35.40
N LEU A 203 11.61 15.28 -34.95
CA LEU A 203 12.58 14.64 -34.05
C LEU A 203 13.94 14.46 -34.72
N ASP A 204 14.00 14.08 -35.99
CA ASP A 204 15.26 13.91 -36.73
C ASP A 204 16.02 15.24 -36.85
N ARG A 205 15.31 16.36 -37.03
CA ARG A 205 15.90 17.70 -37.04
C ARG A 205 16.44 18.13 -35.69
N ILE A 206 15.72 17.81 -34.61
CA ILE A 206 16.18 18.07 -33.25
C ILE A 206 17.45 17.26 -32.97
N LYS A 207 17.44 15.96 -33.29
CA LYS A 207 18.60 15.06 -33.12
C LYS A 207 19.81 15.54 -33.91
N LEU A 208 19.63 15.93 -35.17
CA LEU A 208 20.72 16.45 -36.01
C LEU A 208 21.36 17.69 -35.38
N LYS A 209 20.54 18.60 -34.83
CA LYS A 209 21.04 19.81 -34.19
C LYS A 209 21.76 19.51 -32.87
N LEU A 210 21.21 18.63 -32.04
CA LEU A 210 21.84 18.21 -30.78
C LEU A 210 23.20 17.50 -31.01
N LYS A 211 23.31 16.69 -32.08
CA LYS A 211 24.57 16.04 -32.47
C LYS A 211 25.64 17.06 -32.91
N ASN A 212 25.23 18.14 -33.57
CA ASN A 212 26.15 19.20 -33.95
C ASN A 212 26.64 20.03 -32.75
N ASP A 213 25.84 20.09 -31.68
CA ASP A 213 26.18 20.78 -30.43
C ASP A 213 26.99 19.89 -29.46
N GLU A 214 27.47 18.70 -29.91
CA GLU A 214 28.20 17.69 -29.11
C GLU A 214 27.49 17.18 -27.85
N LEU A 215 26.16 17.31 -27.79
CA LEU A 215 25.33 16.85 -26.67
C LEU A 215 24.75 15.44 -26.88
N LEU A 216 25.05 14.81 -28.02
CA LEU A 216 24.70 13.45 -28.42
C LEU A 216 25.81 12.85 -29.30
#